data_AF-A0A933XGD9-F1
#
_entry.id   AF-A0A933XGD9-F1
#
_cell.length_a   1.000
_cell.length_b   1.000
_cell.length_c   1.000
_cell.angle_alpha   90.00
_cell.angle_beta   90.00
_cell.angle_gamma   90.00
#
_symmetry.space_group_name_H-M   'P 1'
#
loop_
_entity.id
_entity.type
_entity.pdbx_description
1 polymer ?
#
loop_
_entity_poly.entity_id
_entity_poly.type
_entity_poly.pdbx_seq_one_letter_code
_entity_poly.pdbx_strand_id
1 'polypeptide(L)'
;MTAGTRVEVRRGKNESSAALIRRFTRRAQGLGLVREVRNRRYWERTRSKNVDHKRALVSKARRETYNELVKLGKIDPAAKKTRKR
;
A
#
# COMPACT_ATOMS: atom_id res chain seq x y z
N MET A 1 -5.97 6.43 -26.07
CA MET A 1 -6.04 5.44 -24.97
C MET A 1 -6.73 4.21 -25.55
N THR A 2 -6.06 3.07 -25.56
CA THR A 2 -6.63 1.79 -26.03
C THR A 2 -7.26 1.03 -24.86
N ALA A 3 -8.20 0.15 -25.16
CA ALA A 3 -8.82 -0.72 -24.16
C ALA A 3 -7.73 -1.58 -23.49
N GLY A 4 -7.51 -1.40 -22.19
CA GLY A 4 -6.55 -2.16 -21.39
C GLY A 4 -5.40 -1.37 -20.76
N THR A 5 -5.19 -0.11 -21.17
CA THR A 5 -4.16 0.72 -20.54
C THR A 5 -4.59 1.17 -19.15
N ARG A 6 -4.06 0.53 -18.10
CA ARG A 6 -4.34 0.89 -16.69
C ARG A 6 -3.51 2.07 -16.19
N VAL A 7 -2.30 2.26 -16.73
CA VAL A 7 -1.38 3.35 -16.37
C VAL A 7 -0.71 3.88 -17.62
N GLU A 8 -0.91 5.17 -17.90
CA GLU A 8 -0.19 5.91 -18.92
C GLU A 8 0.40 7.18 -18.29
N VAL A 9 1.63 7.51 -18.67
CA VAL A 9 2.26 8.79 -18.33
C VAL A 9 2.97 9.32 -19.57
N ARG A 10 2.62 10.54 -19.98
CA ARG A 10 3.29 11.26 -21.07
C ARG A 10 4.37 12.17 -20.53
N ARG A 11 5.46 12.30 -21.29
CA ARG A 11 6.61 13.14 -20.95
C ARG A 11 6.24 14.61 -21.07
N GLY A 12 6.58 15.40 -20.05
CA GLY A 12 6.50 16.86 -20.10
C GLY A 12 7.70 17.50 -20.81
N LYS A 13 7.54 18.74 -21.28
CA LYS A 13 8.54 19.48 -22.07
C LYS A 13 9.94 19.54 -21.41
N ASN A 14 9.99 19.75 -20.09
CA ASN A 14 11.25 19.86 -19.32
C ASN A 14 11.44 18.70 -18.31
N GLU A 15 10.84 17.55 -18.57
CA GLU A 15 10.92 16.41 -17.66
C GLU A 15 12.14 15.51 -17.98
N SER A 16 12.92 15.18 -16.96
CA SER A 16 13.97 14.17 -17.06
C SER A 16 13.38 12.76 -17.10
N SER A 17 14.05 11.83 -17.78
CA SER A 17 13.60 10.43 -17.88
C SER A 17 13.44 9.79 -16.49
N ALA A 18 14.29 10.14 -15.53
CA ALA A 18 14.19 9.66 -14.16
C ALA A 18 12.92 10.16 -13.45
N ALA A 19 12.52 11.41 -13.66
CA ALA A 19 11.28 11.95 -13.09
C ALA A 19 10.03 11.28 -13.71
N LEU A 20 10.07 11.03 -15.01
CA LEU A 20 9.02 10.32 -15.74
C LEU A 20 8.82 8.90 -15.18
N ILE A 21 9.91 8.14 -15.01
CA ILE A 21 9.87 6.79 -14.43
C ILE A 21 9.28 6.85 -13.00
N ARG A 22 9.72 7.79 -12.15
CA ARG A 22 9.18 7.92 -10.79
C ARG A 22 7.67 8.16 -10.78
N ARG A 23 7.15 9.00 -11.68
CA ARG A 23 5.70 9.26 -11.79
C ARG A 23 4.95 8.02 -12.23
N PHE A 24 5.45 7.32 -13.24
CA PHE A 24 4.89 6.06 -13.68
C PHE A 24 4.85 5.03 -12.54
N THR A 25 5.98 4.85 -11.84
CA THR A 25 6.07 3.93 -10.70
C THR A 25 5.10 4.31 -9.58
N ARG A 26 5.03 5.59 -9.18
CA ARG A 26 4.07 6.04 -8.15
C ARG A 26 2.62 5.82 -8.55
N ARG A 27 2.26 6.09 -9.82
CA ARG A 27 0.91 5.86 -10.34
C ARG A 27 0.55 4.38 -10.35
N ALA A 28 1.46 3.53 -10.81
CA ALA A 28 1.28 2.07 -10.80
C ALA A 28 1.20 1.49 -9.38
N GLN A 29 1.99 2.02 -8.44
CA GLN A 29 1.95 1.62 -7.02
C GLN A 29 0.66 2.08 -6.33
N GLY A 30 0.21 3.31 -6.58
CA GLY A 30 -1.03 3.85 -6.01
C GLY A 30 -2.27 3.07 -6.44
N LEU A 31 -2.27 2.55 -7.67
CA LEU A 31 -3.31 1.65 -8.17
C LEU A 31 -3.17 0.21 -7.66
N GLY A 32 -2.09 -0.13 -6.95
CA GLY A 32 -1.90 -1.45 -6.36
C GLY A 32 -1.76 -2.59 -7.38
N LEU A 33 -1.45 -2.31 -8.65
CA LEU A 33 -1.45 -3.29 -9.74
C LEU A 33 -0.61 -4.53 -9.45
N VAL A 34 0.60 -4.31 -8.91
CA VAL A 34 1.50 -5.41 -8.56
C VAL A 34 0.92 -6.29 -7.44
N ARG A 35 0.20 -5.70 -6.48
CA ARG A 35 -0.48 -6.45 -5.41
C ARG A 35 -1.67 -7.22 -5.97
N GLU A 36 -2.46 -6.60 -6.84
CA GLU A 36 -3.61 -7.23 -7.51
C GLU A 36 -3.18 -8.45 -8.33
N VAL A 37 -2.15 -8.30 -9.18
CA VAL A 37 -1.64 -9.39 -10.03
C VAL A 37 -1.07 -10.52 -9.17
N ARG A 38 -0.36 -10.22 -8.07
CA ARG A 38 0.13 -11.25 -7.13
C ARG A 38 -1.02 -12.01 -6.47
N ASN A 39 -2.04 -11.30 -6.00
CA ASN A 39 -3.20 -11.91 -5.34
C ASN A 39 -4.01 -12.81 -6.29
N ARG A 40 -4.05 -12.47 -7.58
CA ARG A 40 -4.77 -13.25 -8.60
C ARG A 40 -3.96 -14.41 -9.20
N ARG A 41 -2.68 -14.55 -8.84
CA ARG A 41 -1.78 -15.55 -9.43
C ARG A 41 -2.24 -16.98 -9.18
N TYR A 42 -2.78 -17.24 -7.99
CA TYR A 42 -3.22 -18.56 -7.56
C TYR A 42 -4.66 -18.49 -7.07
N TRP A 43 -5.36 -19.62 -7.16
CA TRP A 43 -6.69 -19.74 -6.60
C TRP A 43 -6.62 -19.72 -5.07
N GLU A 44 -7.46 -18.89 -4.46
CA GLU A 44 -7.68 -18.88 -3.01
C GLU A 44 -9.16 -19.17 -2.73
N ARG A 45 -9.43 -20.01 -1.74
CA ARG A 45 -10.80 -20.25 -1.27
C ARG A 45 -11.39 -18.98 -0.64
N THR A 46 -12.66 -18.70 -0.93
CA THR A 46 -13.42 -17.67 -0.23
C THR A 46 -13.46 -17.93 1.28
N ARG A 47 -13.03 -16.95 2.07
CA ARG A 47 -12.98 -17.04 3.54
C ARG A 47 -14.40 -17.01 4.11
N SER A 48 -14.59 -17.63 5.28
CA SER A 48 -15.84 -17.51 6.02
C SER A 48 -15.90 -16.18 6.79
N LYS A 49 -17.12 -15.73 7.10
CA LYS A 49 -17.35 -14.49 7.87
C LYS A 49 -16.60 -14.50 9.21
N ASN A 50 -16.50 -15.64 9.87
CA ASN A 50 -15.82 -15.78 11.17
C ASN A 50 -14.31 -15.54 11.05
N VAL A 51 -13.68 -16.01 9.96
CA VAL A 51 -12.24 -15.79 9.71
C VAL A 51 -11.95 -14.31 9.48
N ASP A 52 -12.81 -13.63 8.72
CA ASP A 52 -12.67 -12.20 8.48
C ASP A 52 -12.92 -11.38 9.74
N HIS A 53 -13.93 -11.75 10.54
CA HIS A 53 -14.19 -11.13 11.84
C HIS A 53 -12.99 -11.26 12.79
N LYS A 54 -12.42 -12.46 12.93
CA LYS A 54 -11.21 -12.69 13.74
C LYS A 54 -10.05 -11.82 13.28
N ARG A 55 -9.82 -11.71 11.96
CA ARG A 55 -8.75 -10.86 11.40
C ARG A 55 -8.99 -9.38 11.72
N ALA A 56 -10.25 -8.92 11.66
CA ALA A 56 -10.62 -7.55 12.00
C ALA A 56 -10.35 -7.24 13.48
N LEU A 57 -10.69 -8.16 14.39
CA LEU A 57 -10.41 -8.02 15.83
C LEU A 57 -8.91 -7.87 16.12
N VAL A 58 -8.07 -8.71 15.51
CA VAL A 58 -6.61 -8.60 15.65
C VAL A 58 -6.10 -7.25 15.15
N SER A 59 -6.65 -6.74 14.03
CA SER A 59 -6.27 -5.42 13.53
C SER A 59 -6.72 -4.28 14.46
N LYS A 60 -7.87 -4.41 15.14
CA LYS A 60 -8.34 -3.42 16.12
C LYS A 60 -7.43 -3.41 17.35
N ALA A 61 -7.16 -4.58 17.93
CA ALA A 61 -6.26 -4.70 19.09
C ALA A 61 -4.88 -4.09 18.82
N ARG A 62 -4.29 -4.33 17.64
CA ARG A 62 -3.00 -3.72 17.26
C ARG A 62 -3.04 -2.19 17.14
N ARG A 63 -4.19 -1.62 16.76
CA ARG A 63 -4.35 -0.15 16.69
C ARG A 63 -4.51 0.45 18.08
N GLU A 64 -5.24 -0.24 18.95
CA GLU A 64 -5.42 0.16 20.35
C GLU A 64 -4.09 0.19 21.08
N THR A 65 -3.31 -0.89 21.02
CA THR A 65 -1.97 -0.94 21.63
C THR A 65 -1.04 0.13 21.08
N TYR A 66 -1.06 0.40 19.78
CA TYR A 66 -0.30 1.50 19.18
C TYR A 66 -0.72 2.86 19.77
N ASN A 67 -2.03 3.12 19.88
CA ASN A 67 -2.55 4.37 20.42
C ASN A 67 -2.17 4.55 21.91
N GLU A 68 -2.21 3.48 22.70
CA GLU A 68 -1.74 3.50 24.09
C GLU A 68 -0.25 3.84 24.19
N LEU A 69 0.59 3.20 23.37
CA LEU A 69 2.02 3.47 23.35
C LEU A 69 2.34 4.91 22.93
N VAL A 70 1.56 5.48 22.00
CA VAL A 70 1.65 6.89 21.63
C VAL A 70 1.25 7.78 22.82
N LYS A 71 0.15 7.49 23.51
CA LYS A 71 -0.29 8.23 24.71
C LYS A 71 0.74 8.17 25.84
N LEU A 72 1.39 7.03 26.02
CA LEU A 72 2.46 6.84 27.01
C LEU A 72 3.80 7.50 26.59
N GLY A 73 3.86 8.16 25.44
CA GLY A 73 5.08 8.78 24.92
C GLY A 73 6.16 7.80 24.46
N LYS A 74 5.85 6.49 24.39
CA LYS A 74 6.79 5.45 23.96
C LYS A 74 6.99 5.43 22.44
N ILE A 75 6.03 5.98 21.69
CA ILE A 75 6.07 6.13 20.25
C ILE A 75 5.85 7.60 19.91
N ASP A 76 6.83 8.20 19.23
CA ASP A 76 6.66 9.50 18.60
C ASP A 76 6.00 9.30 17.21
N PRO A 77 4.78 9.82 16.98
CA PRO A 77 4.11 9.73 15.69
C PRO A 77 4.79 10.55 14.59
N ALA A 78 5.57 11.58 14.95
CA ALA A 78 6.30 12.44 14.01
C ALA A 78 7.70 11.92 13.66
N ALA A 79 8.20 10.91 14.39
CA ALA A 79 9.51 10.35 14.15
C ALA A 79 9.65 9.81 12.72
N LYS A 80 10.74 10.20 12.04
CA LYS A 80 11.07 9.69 10.71
C LYS A 80 11.30 8.18 10.82
N LYS A 81 10.45 7.39 10.17
CA LYS A 81 10.62 5.93 10.07
C LYS A 81 11.83 5.61 9.21
N THR A 82 13.00 5.51 9.82
CA THR A 82 14.19 4.95 9.17
C THR A 82 13.95 3.45 8.99
N ARG A 83 13.64 3.03 7.77
CA ARG A 83 13.72 1.61 7.42
C ARG A 83 15.19 1.22 7.53
N LYS A 84 15.57 0.47 8.59
CA LYS A 84 16.85 -0.23 8.60
C LYS A 84 16.90 -1.08 7.33
N ARG A 85 17.94 -0.86 6.52
CA ARG A 85 18.21 -1.61 5.30
C ARG A 85 18.49 -3.06 5.63
#